data_AF-A0AAW2YE95-F1
#
_entry.id   AF-A0AAW2YE95-F1
#
_cell.length_a   1.000
_cell.length_b   1.000
_cell.length_c   1.000
_cell.angle_alpha   90.00
_cell.angle_beta   90.00
_cell.angle_gamma   90.00
#
_symmetry.space_group_name_H-M   'P 1'
#
loop_
_entity.id
_entity.type
_entity.pdbx_description
1 polymer ?
#
loop_
_entity_poly.entity_id
_entity_poly.type
_entity_poly.pdbx_seq_one_letter_code
_entity_poly.pdbx_strand_id
1 'polypeptide(L)'
;MRNRRWVFAVVLFLALCLRIEAFKFHRTQRTERISGSAGDVLEDDPVGRLKVFVYELPSKYNKKILQKDPRCLTHMFAAEIYMHRFLLSSAVRTLNPEEADWFYTPVYTT
;
A
#
# COMPACT_ATOMS: atom_id res chain seq x y z
N MET A 1 -32.12 2.88 -46.36
CA MET A 1 -31.88 3.86 -45.27
C MET A 1 -32.36 3.43 -43.87
N ARG A 2 -33.27 2.44 -43.73
CA ARG A 2 -33.81 2.01 -42.43
C ARG A 2 -32.79 1.25 -41.56
N ASN A 3 -31.99 0.36 -42.12
CA ASN A 3 -31.08 -0.51 -41.36
C ASN A 3 -29.87 0.25 -40.76
N ARG A 4 -29.38 1.31 -41.42
CA ARG A 4 -28.25 2.12 -40.94
C ARG A 4 -28.60 2.87 -39.65
N ARG A 5 -29.85 3.35 -39.52
CA ARG A 5 -30.32 4.05 -38.32
C ARG A 5 -30.36 3.15 -37.08
N TRP A 6 -30.74 1.89 -37.24
CA TRP A 6 -30.77 0.92 -36.14
C TRP A 6 -29.37 0.56 -35.63
N VAL A 7 -28.40 0.39 -36.53
CA VAL A 7 -27.00 0.15 -36.15
C VAL A 7 -26.45 1.31 -35.32
N PHE A 8 -26.69 2.56 -35.76
CA PHE A 8 -26.28 3.73 -34.98
C PHE A 8 -26.96 3.80 -33.61
N ALA A 9 -28.25 3.47 -33.52
CA ALA A 9 -28.97 3.46 -32.24
C ALA A 9 -28.41 2.40 -31.28
N VAL A 10 -28.10 1.20 -31.77
CA VAL A 10 -27.51 0.12 -30.96
C VAL A 10 -26.11 0.48 -30.48
N VAL A 11 -25.26 1.05 -31.35
CA VAL A 11 -23.90 1.49 -30.96
C VAL A 11 -23.96 2.62 -29.94
N LEU A 12 -24.86 3.60 -30.11
CA LEU A 12 -25.04 4.69 -29.15
C LEU A 12 -25.52 4.17 -27.79
N PHE A 13 -26.45 3.20 -27.80
CA PHE A 13 -26.96 2.56 -26.59
C PHE A 13 -25.87 1.78 -25.86
N LEU A 14 -25.08 0.96 -26.57
CA LEU A 14 -23.95 0.23 -25.99
C LEU A 14 -22.89 1.17 -25.40
N ALA A 15 -22.58 2.27 -26.10
CA ALA A 15 -21.67 3.30 -25.58
C ALA A 15 -22.22 3.97 -24.31
N LEU A 16 -23.54 4.20 -24.25
CA LEU A 16 -24.20 4.73 -23.04
C LEU A 16 -24.14 3.73 -21.89
N CYS A 17 -24.42 2.45 -22.14
CA CYS A 17 -24.33 1.38 -21.13
C CYS A 17 -22.91 1.25 -20.57
N LEU A 18 -21.88 1.28 -21.42
CA LEU A 18 -20.47 1.23 -21.00
C LEU A 18 -20.07 2.44 -20.14
N ARG A 19 -20.60 3.64 -20.44
CA ARG A 19 -20.39 4.84 -19.62
C ARG A 19 -21.04 4.72 -18.24
N ILE A 20 -22.23 4.12 -18.15
CA ILE A 20 -22.96 3.93 -16.89
C ILE A 20 -22.24 2.91 -15.98
N GLU A 21 -21.76 1.80 -16.55
CA GLU A 21 -20.97 0.80 -15.82
C GLU A 21 -19.67 1.40 -15.27
N ALA A 22 -18.92 2.15 -16.10
CA ALA A 22 -17.69 2.83 -15.67
C ALA A 22 -17.93 3.85 -14.53
N PHE A 23 -19.06 4.57 -14.57
CA PHE A 23 -19.43 5.52 -13.52
C PHE A 23 -19.86 4.84 -12.21
N LYS A 24 -20.60 3.72 -12.29
CA LYS A 24 -20.95 2.90 -11.12
C LYS A 24 -19.71 2.31 -10.43
N PHE A 25 -18.73 1.86 -11.20
CA PHE A 25 -17.48 1.32 -10.65
C PHE A 25 -16.71 2.37 -9.84
N HIS A 26 -16.63 3.61 -10.34
CA HIS A 26 -15.93 4.68 -9.62
C HIS A 26 -16.60 5.06 -8.29
N ARG A 27 -17.92 4.95 -8.17
CA ARG A 27 -18.66 5.34 -6.95
C ARG A 27 -18.64 4.28 -5.84
N THR A 28 -18.18 3.06 -6.13
CA THR A 28 -18.30 1.91 -5.20
C THR A 28 -17.02 1.63 -4.39
N GLN A 29 -15.89 2.27 -4.69
CA GLN A 29 -14.79 2.35 -3.72
C GLN A 29 -15.04 3.49 -2.73
N ARG A 30 -16.04 3.31 -1.85
CA ARG A 30 -16.02 4.01 -0.57
C ARG A 30 -15.11 3.19 0.33
N THR A 31 -13.82 3.53 0.36
CA THR A 31 -12.92 3.05 1.41
C THR A 31 -13.48 3.59 2.71
N GLU A 32 -14.15 2.77 3.50
CA GLU A 32 -14.56 3.16 4.84
C GLU A 32 -13.29 3.44 5.64
N ARG A 33 -12.99 4.72 5.87
CA ARG A 33 -11.87 5.11 6.71
C ARG A 33 -12.24 4.77 8.14
N ILE A 34 -11.44 3.90 8.75
CA ILE A 34 -11.50 3.62 10.17
C ILE A 34 -10.81 4.80 10.86
N SER A 35 -11.57 5.57 11.64
CA SER A 35 -11.00 6.65 12.45
C SER A 35 -9.97 6.08 13.42
N GLY A 36 -8.76 6.64 13.43
CA GLY A 36 -7.60 6.12 14.15
C GLY A 36 -6.72 5.15 13.33
N SER A 37 -6.93 5.08 12.01
CA SER A 37 -6.07 4.31 11.12
C SER A 37 -4.73 5.03 10.87
N ALA A 38 -3.70 4.27 10.50
CA ALA A 38 -2.36 4.81 10.18
C ALA A 38 -2.39 5.91 9.09
N GLY A 39 -3.43 5.93 8.23
CA GLY A 39 -3.64 6.99 7.24
C GLY A 39 -3.94 8.36 7.86
N ASP A 40 -4.56 8.41 9.04
CA ASP A 40 -4.92 9.65 9.73
C ASP A 40 -3.67 10.35 10.32
N VAL A 41 -2.57 9.61 10.55
CA VAL A 41 -1.30 10.13 11.06
C VAL A 41 -0.52 10.93 9.99
N LEU A 42 -0.80 10.66 8.71
CA LEU A 42 -0.04 11.22 7.57
C LEU A 42 -0.63 12.52 7.02
N GLU A 43 -1.88 12.89 7.35
CA GLU A 43 -2.59 14.02 6.71
C GLU A 43 -2.15 15.41 7.20
N ASP A 44 -1.49 15.54 8.36
CA ASP A 44 -1.22 16.86 8.98
C ASP A 44 0.25 17.36 8.89
N ASP A 45 1.25 16.48 8.92
CA ASP A 45 2.69 16.76 8.73
C ASP A 45 3.45 15.45 9.02
N PRO A 46 3.78 14.65 8.01
CA PRO A 46 4.34 13.31 8.22
C PRO A 46 5.75 13.33 8.81
N VAL A 47 6.47 14.46 8.73
CA VAL A 47 7.86 14.57 9.16
C VAL A 47 7.97 14.86 10.66
N GLY A 48 6.90 15.36 11.29
CA GLY A 48 6.90 15.74 12.71
C GLY A 48 6.09 14.87 13.65
N ARG A 49 5.16 14.04 13.15
CA ARG A 49 4.20 13.32 14.01
C ARG A 49 4.35 11.81 14.01
N LEU A 50 4.67 11.20 12.87
CA LEU A 50 4.72 9.74 12.79
C LEU A 50 5.88 9.17 13.61
N LYS A 51 5.56 8.34 14.60
CA LYS A 51 6.52 7.54 15.35
C LYS A 51 6.35 6.05 15.05
N VAL A 52 7.39 5.44 14.51
CA VAL A 52 7.41 4.03 14.13
C VAL A 52 8.30 3.23 15.07
N PHE A 53 7.73 2.24 15.76
CA PHE A 53 8.50 1.29 16.55
C PHE A 53 8.83 0.06 15.69
N VAL A 54 10.11 -0.25 15.58
CA VAL A 54 10.60 -1.40 14.80
C VAL A 54 11.03 -2.51 15.75
N TYR A 55 10.40 -3.68 15.64
CA TYR A 55 10.75 -4.84 16.46
C TYR A 55 12.14 -5.39 16.10
N GLU A 56 12.95 -5.64 17.13
CA GLU A 56 14.17 -6.41 16.98
C GLU A 56 13.86 -7.91 17.01
N LEU A 57 13.95 -8.55 15.84
CA LEU A 57 13.70 -9.99 15.70
C LEU A 57 15.01 -10.79 15.73
N PRO A 58 14.97 -12.06 16.18
CA PRO A 58 16.08 -12.99 16.01
C PRO A 58 16.54 -13.07 14.55
N SER A 59 17.86 -13.10 14.34
CA SER A 59 18.48 -13.05 12.99
C SER A 59 17.98 -14.10 12.00
N LYS A 60 17.41 -15.21 12.47
CA LYS A 60 16.79 -16.25 11.63
C LYS A 60 15.61 -15.75 10.78
N TYR A 61 14.96 -14.65 11.18
CA TYR A 61 13.82 -14.06 10.47
C TYR A 61 14.20 -12.94 9.49
N ASN A 62 15.46 -12.48 9.49
CA ASN A 62 15.90 -11.40 8.61
C ASN A 62 17.34 -11.60 8.10
N LYS A 63 18.35 -11.25 8.89
CA LYS A 63 19.77 -11.21 8.51
C LYS A 63 20.26 -12.54 7.91
N LYS A 64 19.87 -13.68 8.50
CA LYS A 64 20.27 -15.01 8.00
C LYS A 64 19.60 -15.38 6.69
N ILE A 65 18.38 -14.89 6.44
CA ILE A 65 17.65 -15.12 5.18
C ILE A 65 18.37 -14.39 4.05
N LEU A 66 18.75 -13.13 4.28
CA LEU A 66 19.52 -12.36 3.32
C LEU A 66 20.93 -12.94 3.07
N GLN A 67 21.57 -13.49 4.11
CA GLN A 67 22.85 -14.20 3.95
C GLN A 67 22.70 -15.49 3.12
N LYS A 68 21.58 -16.20 3.28
CA LYS A 68 21.29 -17.43 2.55
C LYS A 68 20.93 -17.18 1.09
N ASP A 69 20.15 -16.13 0.81
CA ASP A 69 19.74 -15.76 -0.55
C ASP A 69 19.88 -14.25 -0.81
N PRO A 70 21.00 -13.80 -1.41
CA PRO A 70 21.23 -12.40 -1.73
C PRO A 70 20.25 -11.81 -2.75
N ARG A 71 19.53 -12.65 -3.53
CA ARG A 71 18.56 -12.19 -4.54
C ARG A 71 17.35 -11.49 -3.90
N CYS A 72 17.12 -11.68 -2.60
CA CYS A 72 16.11 -10.95 -1.86
C CYS A 72 16.30 -9.41 -1.93
N LEU A 73 17.49 -8.91 -2.31
CA LEU A 73 17.76 -7.47 -2.51
C LEU A 73 17.24 -6.90 -3.84
N THR A 74 16.92 -7.76 -4.80
CA THR A 74 16.53 -7.37 -6.16
C THR A 74 15.21 -8.00 -6.61
N HIS A 75 14.70 -8.99 -5.88
CA HIS A 75 13.45 -9.69 -6.19
C HIS A 75 12.22 -9.03 -5.51
N MET A 76 11.05 -9.66 -5.66
CA MET A 76 9.75 -9.21 -5.14
C MET A 76 9.74 -8.84 -3.64
N PHE A 77 10.66 -9.38 -2.84
CA PHE A 77 10.76 -9.14 -1.39
C PHE A 77 11.75 -8.04 -1.00
N ALA A 78 12.39 -7.39 -1.98
CA ALA A 78 13.37 -6.34 -1.73
C ALA A 78 12.76 -5.13 -1.01
N ALA A 79 11.49 -4.82 -1.29
CA ALA A 79 10.77 -3.72 -0.65
C ALA A 79 10.80 -3.81 0.88
N GLU A 80 10.58 -4.99 1.44
CA GLU A 80 10.60 -5.22 2.89
C GLU A 80 11.99 -4.97 3.48
N ILE A 81 13.05 -5.41 2.79
CA ILE A 81 14.44 -5.20 3.23
C ILE A 81 14.79 -3.70 3.21
N TYR A 82 14.38 -3.00 2.16
CA TYR A 82 14.62 -1.56 2.05
C TYR A 82 13.80 -0.77 3.06
N MET A 83 12.54 -1.13 3.31
CA MET A 83 11.71 -0.51 4.35
C MET A 83 12.30 -0.71 5.73
N HIS A 84 12.71 -1.92 6.09
CA HIS A 84 13.38 -2.16 7.36
C HIS A 84 14.64 -1.31 7.51
N ARG A 85 15.54 -1.31 6.52
CA ARG A 85 16.79 -0.52 6.58
C ARG A 85 16.51 0.98 6.66
N PHE A 86 15.57 1.46 5.86
CA PHE A 86 15.14 2.86 5.87
C PHE A 86 14.62 3.26 7.25
N LEU A 87 13.66 2.51 7.81
CA LEU A 87 13.08 2.78 9.13
C LEU A 87 14.12 2.72 10.24
N LEU A 88 15.11 1.82 10.19
CA LEU A 88 16.18 1.80 11.19
C LEU A 88 17.00 3.09 11.24
N SER A 89 17.11 3.79 10.10
CA SER A 89 17.88 5.03 9.92
C SER A 89 17.04 6.30 9.87
N SER A 90 15.72 6.20 9.92
CA SER A 90 14.81 7.33 9.70
C SER A 90 14.60 8.15 10.99
N ALA A 91 14.30 9.44 10.81
CA ALA A 91 13.93 10.32 11.92
C ALA A 91 12.59 9.95 12.58
N VAL A 92 11.73 9.20 11.88
CA VAL A 92 10.42 8.75 12.37
C VAL A 92 10.52 7.55 13.30
N ARG A 93 11.70 6.92 13.47
CA ARG A 93 11.84 5.76 14.35
C ARG A 93 11.83 6.16 15.82
N THR A 94 10.99 5.49 16.60
CA THR A 94 11.01 5.55 18.07
C THR A 94 11.58 4.25 18.66
N LEU A 95 12.22 4.37 19.83
CA LEU A 95 12.62 3.25 20.68
C LEU A 95 11.67 3.06 21.87
N ASN A 96 10.74 4.00 22.09
CA ASN A 96 9.69 3.88 23.10
C ASN A 96 8.41 3.37 22.42
N PRO A 97 7.94 2.14 22.74
CA PRO A 97 6.73 1.59 22.14
C PRO A 97 5.45 2.32 22.59
N GLU A 98 5.46 2.99 23.75
CA GLU A 98 4.28 3.73 24.25
C GLU A 98 3.99 5.01 23.44
N GLU A 99 5.01 5.52 22.72
CA GLU A 99 4.88 6.71 21.88
C GLU A 99 4.69 6.36 20.39
N ALA A 100 4.57 5.08 20.04
CA ALA A 100 4.52 4.64 18.66
C ALA A 100 3.10 4.72 18.09
N ASP A 101 2.97 5.36 16.94
CA ASP A 101 1.72 5.36 16.16
C ASP A 101 1.64 4.13 15.25
N TRP A 102 2.79 3.56 14.89
CA TRP A 102 2.87 2.39 14.02
C TRP A 102 3.95 1.40 14.47
N PHE A 103 3.63 0.11 14.36
CA PHE A 103 4.51 -0.99 14.73
C PHE A 103 4.91 -1.76 13.48
N TYR A 104 6.21 -1.91 13.27
CA TYR A 104 6.78 -2.60 12.11
C TYR A 104 7.60 -3.82 12.52
N THR A 105 7.32 -4.97 11.89
CA THR A 105 7.93 -6.27 12.21
C THR A 105 8.68 -6.80 10.98
N PRO A 106 10.02 -6.66 10.93
CA PRO A 106 10.79 -6.88 9.70
C PRO A 106 11.10 -8.37 9.45
N VAL A 107 10.21 -9.07 8.77
CA VAL A 107 10.37 -10.50 8.41
C VAL A 107 10.71 -10.62 6.94
N TYR A 108 11.84 -11.23 6.63
CA TYR A 108 12.24 -11.44 5.23
C TYR A 108 11.70 -12.77 4.73
N THR A 109 11.19 -12.80 3.51
CA THR A 109 10.71 -14.00 2.83
C THR A 109 11.50 -14.23 1.54
N THR A 110 11.56 -15.47 1.07
CA THR A 110 12.28 -15.88 -0.16
C THR A 110 11.36 -16.66 -1.06
#